data_AF-C1IFR6-F1
#
_entry.id   AF-C1IFR6-F1
#
_cell.length_a   1.000
_cell.length_b   1.000
_cell.length_c   1.000
_cell.angle_alpha   90.00
_cell.angle_beta   90.00
_cell.angle_gamma   90.00
#
_symmetry.space_group_name_H-M   'P 1'
#
loop_
_entity.id
_entity.type
_entity.pdbx_description
1 polymer ?
#
loop_
_entity_poly.entity_id
_entity_poly.type
_entity_poly.pdbx_seq_one_letter_code
_entity_poly.pdbx_strand_id
1 'polypeptide(L)'
;VLYLHGGAYTLGSLATHRSLAAHLARESSSAVFTLDYRLAPENPYPAALDDAVSAFMQLVTEFDYSEDRVAIAGDSAGGGL
;
A
#
# COMPACT_ATOMS: atom_id res chain seq x y z
N VAL A 1 8.38 1.60 3.59
CA VAL A 1 6.95 1.70 3.96
C VAL A 1 6.12 1.22 2.79
N LEU A 2 5.32 0.17 2.97
CA LEU A 2 4.25 -0.19 2.05
C LEU A 2 3.02 0.63 2.41
N TYR A 3 2.57 1.50 1.50
CA TYR A 3 1.43 2.39 1.68
C TYR A 3 0.21 1.87 0.92
N LEU A 4 -0.89 1.65 1.65
CA LEU A 4 -2.17 1.19 1.14
C LEU A 4 -3.13 2.39 1.12
N HIS A 5 -3.52 2.83 -0.07
CA HIS A 5 -4.35 4.04 -0.19
C HIS A 5 -5.78 3.84 0.32
N GLY A 6 -6.40 4.91 0.83
CA GLY A 6 -7.82 4.91 1.16
C GLY A 6 -8.71 5.01 -0.09
N GLY A 7 -10.03 4.97 0.15
CA GLY A 7 -11.05 5.08 -0.91
C GLY A 7 -12.14 4.01 -0.88
N ALA A 8 -12.48 3.50 0.31
CA ALA A 8 -13.56 2.52 0.51
C ALA A 8 -13.44 1.24 -0.34
N TYR A 9 -12.21 0.86 -0.72
CA TYR A 9 -11.91 -0.25 -1.64
C TYR A 9 -12.45 -0.09 -3.06
N THR A 10 -13.06 1.05 -3.39
CA THR A 10 -13.73 1.30 -4.68
C THR A 10 -13.17 2.53 -5.41
N LEU A 11 -12.41 3.36 -4.70
CA LEU A 11 -11.86 4.63 -5.16
C LEU A 11 -10.39 4.74 -4.72
N GLY A 12 -9.72 5.77 -5.20
CA GLY A 12 -8.31 5.99 -4.95
C GLY A 12 -7.45 5.36 -6.05
N SER A 13 -6.16 5.70 -6.01
CA SER A 13 -5.13 5.24 -6.94
C SER A 13 -3.80 5.83 -6.51
N LEU A 14 -2.72 5.39 -7.17
CA LEU A 14 -1.40 6.02 -7.05
C LEU A 14 -1.44 7.53 -7.24
N ALA A 15 -2.22 8.05 -8.20
CA ALA A 15 -2.26 9.47 -8.50
C ALA A 15 -2.88 10.28 -7.36
N THR A 16 -3.97 9.78 -6.78
CA THR A 16 -4.68 10.47 -5.68
C THR A 16 -3.85 10.56 -4.40
N HIS A 17 -2.99 9.57 -4.14
CA HIS A 17 -2.17 9.50 -2.91
C HIS A 17 -0.70 9.84 -3.12
N ARG A 18 -0.27 10.17 -4.34
CA ARG A 18 1.14 10.49 -4.67
C ARG A 18 1.72 11.61 -3.81
N SER A 19 0.97 12.68 -3.58
CA SER A 19 1.46 13.81 -2.77
C SER A 19 1.68 13.42 -1.32
N LEU A 20 0.75 12.64 -0.75
CA LEU A 20 0.86 12.12 0.61
C LEU A 20 2.03 11.13 0.74
N ALA A 21 2.16 10.19 -0.19
CA ALA A 21 3.27 9.23 -0.23
C ALA A 21 4.63 9.93 -0.36
N ALA A 22 4.73 10.96 -1.21
CA ALA A 22 5.96 11.73 -1.37
C ALA A 22 6.31 12.54 -0.11
N HIS A 23 5.30 13.11 0.56
CA HIS A 23 5.50 13.78 1.84
C HIS A 23 5.98 12.80 2.90
N LEU A 24 5.30 11.65 3.05
CA LEU A 24 5.66 10.60 3.99
C LEU A 24 7.10 10.12 3.77
N ALA A 25 7.49 9.85 2.52
CA ALA A 25 8.85 9.41 2.19
C ALA A 25 9.91 10.41 2.64
N ARG A 26 9.64 11.71 2.45
CA ARG A 26 10.55 12.78 2.84
C ARG A 26 10.68 12.90 4.36
N GLU A 27 9.55 12.96 5.07
CA GLU A 27 9.56 13.18 6.52
C GLU A 27 10.06 11.94 7.27
N SER A 28 9.79 10.73 6.77
CA SER A 28 10.25 9.48 7.40
C SER A 28 11.64 9.04 6.95
N SER A 29 12.27 9.76 6.02
CA SER A 29 13.55 9.36 5.39
C SER A 29 13.57 7.90 4.93
N SER A 30 12.44 7.41 4.42
CA SER A 30 12.25 6.01 4.02
C SER A 30 11.69 5.91 2.61
N ALA A 31 12.02 4.83 1.91
CA ALA A 31 11.32 4.49 0.67
C ALA A 31 9.83 4.21 0.97
N VAL A 32 8.94 4.78 0.16
CA VAL A 32 7.49 4.54 0.23
C VAL A 32 7.03 3.90 -1.07
N PHE A 33 6.46 2.70 -0.95
CA PHE A 33 5.86 1.95 -2.04
C PHE A 33 4.36 2.07 -1.92
N THR A 34 3.70 2.77 -2.83
CA THR A 34 2.23 2.84 -2.86
C THR A 34 1.70 1.71 -3.73
N LEU A 35 0.81 0.89 -3.19
CA LEU A 35 0.22 -0.24 -3.90
C LEU A 35 -1.04 0.19 -4.67
N ASP A 36 -1.10 -0.14 -5.96
CA ASP A 36 -2.30 0.02 -6.80
C ASP A 36 -3.10 -1.29 -6.76
N TYR A 37 -3.70 -1.59 -5.60
CA TYR A 37 -4.40 -2.85 -5.38
C TYR A 37 -5.74 -2.89 -6.12
N ARG A 38 -6.21 -4.10 -6.43
CA ARG A 38 -7.49 -4.30 -7.14
C ARG A 38 -8.67 -3.74 -6.34
N LEU A 39 -9.55 -3.01 -7.03
CA LEU A 39 -10.71 -2.35 -6.45
C LEU A 39 -12.01 -3.13 -6.70
N ALA A 40 -12.94 -2.97 -5.77
CA ALA A 40 -14.33 -3.34 -5.92
C ALA A 40 -15.09 -2.27 -6.76
N PRO A 41 -16.20 -2.64 -7.43
CA PRO A 41 -16.85 -3.95 -7.42
C PRO A 41 -16.22 -5.00 -8.35
N GLU A 42 -15.30 -4.61 -9.24
CA GLU A 42 -14.70 -5.52 -10.22
C GLU A 42 -13.92 -6.66 -9.54
N ASN A 43 -13.30 -6.35 -8.40
CA ASN A 43 -12.55 -7.30 -7.57
C ASN A 43 -12.98 -7.14 -6.11
N PRO A 44 -14.07 -7.81 -5.68
CA PRO A 44 -14.53 -7.74 -4.30
C PRO A 44 -13.53 -8.39 -3.34
N TYR A 45 -13.79 -8.26 -2.04
CA TYR A 45 -13.05 -8.97 -0.99
C TYR A 45 -12.90 -10.47 -1.36
N PRO A 46 -11.70 -11.07 -1.24
CA PRO A 46 -10.50 -10.55 -0.56
C PRO A 46 -9.43 -9.92 -1.47
N ALA A 47 -9.75 -9.51 -2.70
CA ALA A 47 -8.74 -9.15 -3.70
C ALA A 47 -7.68 -8.12 -3.24
N ALA A 48 -8.11 -7.02 -2.60
CA ALA A 48 -7.18 -6.01 -2.08
C ALA A 48 -6.24 -6.56 -0.98
N LEU A 49 -6.73 -7.49 -0.15
CA LEU A 49 -5.94 -8.13 0.90
C LEU A 49 -4.90 -9.08 0.30
N ASP A 50 -5.31 -9.89 -0.67
CA ASP A 50 -4.39 -10.79 -1.39
C ASP A 50 -3.27 -9.99 -2.08
N ASP A 51 -3.60 -8.84 -2.67
CA ASP A 51 -2.63 -7.95 -3.30
C ASP A 51 -1.68 -7.33 -2.28
N ALA A 52 -2.20 -6.88 -1.13
CA ALA A 52 -1.38 -6.30 -0.06
C ALA A 52 -0.39 -7.33 0.52
N VAL A 53 -0.85 -8.56 0.78
CA VAL A 53 0.02 -9.67 1.22
C VAL A 53 1.06 -9.99 0.17
N SER A 54 0.66 -10.09 -1.11
CA SER A 54 1.58 -10.37 -2.20
C SER A 54 2.65 -9.29 -2.36
N ALA A 55 2.27 -8.02 -2.23
CA ALA A 55 3.19 -6.89 -2.30
C ALA A 55 4.18 -6.88 -1.13
N PHE A 56 3.72 -7.17 0.09
CA PHE A 56 4.60 -7.31 1.25
C PHE A 56 5.62 -8.45 1.03
N MET A 57 5.15 -9.62 0.58
CA MET A 57 6.02 -10.75 0.29
C MET A 57 7.05 -10.40 -0.79
N GLN A 58 6.66 -9.72 -1.88
CA GLN A 58 7.61 -9.28 -2.90
C GLN A 58 8.68 -8.33 -2.35
N LEU A 59 8.31 -7.39 -1.47
CA LEU A 59 9.29 -6.51 -0.83
C LEU A 59 10.34 -7.29 -0.04
N VAL A 60 9.91 -8.35 0.65
CA VAL A 60 10.80 -9.17 1.48
C VAL A 60 11.62 -10.14 0.65
N THR A 61 11.00 -10.83 -0.32
CA THR A 61 11.64 -11.96 -1.02
C THR A 61 12.33 -11.56 -2.32
N GLU A 62 11.83 -10.55 -3.03
CA GLU A 62 12.36 -10.13 -4.33
C GLU A 62 13.21 -8.85 -4.23
N PHE A 63 12.80 -7.92 -3.37
CA PHE A 63 13.53 -6.65 -3.17
C PHE A 63 14.48 -6.66 -1.96
N ASP A 64 14.61 -7.80 -1.27
CA ASP A 64 15.57 -8.03 -0.18
C ASP A 64 15.45 -7.03 0.99
N TYR A 65 14.24 -6.51 1.23
CA TYR A 65 13.97 -5.75 2.46
C TYR A 65 13.74 -6.72 3.61
N SER A 66 14.53 -6.58 4.68
CA SER A 66 14.28 -7.31 5.93
C SER A 66 12.87 -7.04 6.46
N GLU A 67 12.16 -8.08 6.90
CA GLU A 67 10.75 -7.98 7.35
C GLU A 67 10.56 -6.94 8.46
N ASP A 68 11.50 -6.86 9.40
CA ASP A 68 11.50 -5.90 10.51
C ASP A 68 11.74 -4.44 10.07
N ARG A 69 12.07 -4.22 8.80
CA ARG A 69 12.26 -2.91 8.18
C ARG A 69 11.14 -2.50 7.23
N VAL A 70 10.13 -3.35 7.04
CA VAL A 70 8.95 -3.04 6.22
C VAL A 70 7.80 -2.62 7.13
N ALA A 71 7.60 -1.31 7.28
CA ALA A 71 6.39 -0.78 7.89
C ALA A 71 5.23 -0.77 6.89
N ILE A 72 4.02 -1.10 7.35
CA ILE A 72 2.76 -0.94 6.60
C ILE A 72 2.04 0.32 7.12
N ALA A 73 1.50 1.11 6.21
CA ALA A 73 0.73 2.31 6.52
C ALA A 73 -0.43 2.47 5.55
N GLY A 74 -1.50 3.14 5.97
CA GLY A 74 -2.63 3.44 5.11
C GLY A 74 -3.63 4.36 5.79
N ASP A 75 -4.54 4.92 4.99
CA ASP A 75 -5.60 5.80 5.46
C ASP A 75 -6.99 5.21 5.19
N SER A 76 -7.96 5.48 6.05
CA SER A 76 -9.35 5.03 5.87
C SER A 76 -9.42 3.51 5.59
N ALA A 77 -10.01 3.10 4.46
CA ALA A 77 -10.04 1.70 4.02
C ALA A 77 -8.64 1.07 3.87
N GLY A 78 -7.65 1.82 3.41
CA GLY A 78 -6.27 1.34 3.34
C GLY A 78 -5.60 1.18 4.71
N GLY A 79 -6.06 1.91 5.73
CA GLY A 79 -5.63 1.71 7.12
C GLY A 79 -6.32 0.53 7.81
N GLY A 80 -7.49 0.11 7.30
CA GLY A 80 -8.19 -1.09 7.76
C GLY A 80 -7.84 -2.36 6.98
N LEU A 81 -7.14 -2.22 5.85
CA LEU A 81 -6.62 -3.31 5.03
C LEU A 81 -5.38 -3.93 5.67
#